data_AF-A0AAD6ICA6-F1
#
_entry.id   AF-A0AAD6ICA6-F1
#
_cell.length_a   1.000
_cell.length_b   1.000
_cell.length_c   1.000
_cell.angle_alpha   90.00
_cell.angle_beta   90.00
_cell.angle_gamma   90.00
#
_symmetry.space_group_name_H-M   'P 1'
#
loop_
_entity.id
_entity.type
_entity.pdbx_description
1 polymer ?
#
loop_
_entity_poly.entity_id
_entity_poly.type
_entity_poly.pdbx_seq_one_letter_code
_entity_poly.pdbx_strand_id
1 'polypeptide(L)'
;MGESLWGSDGEIQKLLEYKGIDTTETKPLYISMTSNAGVVETWVMLEAGSPTVFYLYQPDDDGLYRINQPDNLAEIVKRINDGIGGLGLLEKEDIS
;
A
#
# COMPACT_ATOMS: atom_id res chain seq x y z
N MET A 1 2.09 -11.22 -13.10
CA MET A 1 1.75 -10.59 -11.80
C MET A 1 2.23 -9.15 -11.75
N GLY A 2 3.48 -8.83 -12.10
CA GLY A 2 3.97 -7.44 -12.15
C GLY A 2 3.12 -6.52 -13.05
N GLU A 3 3.02 -6.81 -14.35
CA GLU A 3 2.26 -5.95 -15.28
C GLU A 3 0.74 -5.96 -15.04
N SER A 4 0.17 -7.06 -14.56
CA SER A 4 -1.27 -7.15 -14.28
C SER A 4 -1.69 -6.30 -13.07
N LEU A 5 -0.77 -6.05 -12.14
CA LEU A 5 -1.00 -5.18 -10.98
C LEU A 5 -0.58 -3.74 -11.27
N TRP A 6 0.56 -3.54 -11.93
CA TRP A 6 1.28 -2.26 -12.00
C TRP A 6 1.40 -1.66 -13.40
N GLY A 7 1.02 -2.39 -14.46
CA GLY A 7 1.02 -1.85 -15.82
C GLY A 7 -0.06 -0.77 -15.99
N SER A 8 -0.07 -0.10 -17.15
CA SER A 8 -1.04 0.95 -17.52
C SER A 8 -2.51 0.56 -17.34
N ASP A 9 -2.80 -0.73 -17.48
CA ASP A 9 -4.13 -1.32 -17.31
C ASP A 9 -4.24 -2.19 -16.04
N GLY A 10 -3.26 -2.07 -15.14
CA GLY A 10 -3.13 -2.86 -13.94
C GLY A 10 -4.22 -2.54 -12.91
N GLU A 11 -4.52 -3.51 -12.06
CA GLU A 11 -5.57 -3.41 -11.04
C GLU A 11 -5.35 -2.23 -10.10
N ILE A 12 -4.10 -1.99 -9.68
CA ILE A 12 -3.75 -0.88 -8.77
C ILE A 12 -3.94 0.46 -9.45
N GLN A 13 -3.55 0.58 -10.72
CA GLN A 13 -3.68 1.85 -11.44
C GLN A 13 -5.16 2.24 -11.62
N LYS A 14 -6.00 1.26 -11.98
CA LYS A 14 -7.46 1.44 -12.07
C LYS A 14 -8.09 1.79 -10.73
N LEU A 15 -7.64 1.16 -9.64
CA LEU A 15 -8.12 1.44 -8.29
C LEU A 15 -7.81 2.89 -7.89
N LEU A 16 -6.56 3.32 -8.07
CA LEU A 16 -6.13 4.68 -7.72
C LEU A 16 -6.89 5.74 -8.54
N GLU A 17 -7.06 5.51 -9.84
CA GLU A 17 -7.85 6.38 -10.72
C GLU A 17 -9.32 6.44 -10.28
N TYR A 18 -9.93 5.30 -9.95
CA TYR A 18 -11.30 5.23 -9.43
C TYR A 18 -11.47 6.03 -8.13
N LYS A 19 -10.45 6.03 -7.26
CA LYS A 19 -10.43 6.78 -6.00
C LYS A 19 -10.01 8.25 -6.17
N GLY A 20 -9.79 8.72 -7.39
CA GLY A 20 -9.41 10.11 -7.68
C GLY A 20 -7.99 10.47 -7.24
N ILE A 21 -7.12 9.47 -7.04
CA ILE A 21 -5.72 9.67 -6.68
C ILE A 21 -4.93 9.91 -7.96
N ASP A 22 -4.06 10.92 -7.94
CA ASP A 22 -3.16 11.21 -9.04
C ASP A 22 -2.13 10.08 -9.21
N THR A 23 -2.24 9.36 -10.33
CA THR A 23 -1.40 8.21 -10.65
C THR A 23 -0.16 8.55 -11.47
N THR A 24 0.04 9.82 -11.85
CA THR A 24 1.14 10.25 -12.74
C THR A 24 2.53 9.85 -12.25
N GLU A 25 2.71 9.76 -10.94
CA GLU A 25 3.94 9.31 -10.28
C GLU A 25 3.69 8.14 -9.31
N THR A 26 2.91 7.14 -9.71
CA THR A 26 2.74 5.92 -8.90
C THR A 26 3.99 5.07 -8.96
N LYS A 27 4.59 4.70 -7.81
CA LYS A 27 5.68 3.72 -7.76
C LYS A 27 5.40 2.58 -6.77
N PRO A 28 5.60 1.32 -7.19
CA PRO A 28 5.59 0.19 -6.28
C PRO A 28 6.82 0.23 -5.38
N LEU A 29 6.63 0.05 -4.07
CA LEU A 29 7.73 0.07 -3.10
C LEU A 29 8.01 -1.31 -2.53
N TYR A 30 6.97 -2.03 -2.11
CA TYR A 30 7.14 -3.31 -1.41
C TYR A 30 5.88 -4.18 -1.50
N ILE A 31 6.07 -5.49 -1.44
CA ILE A 31 4.98 -6.47 -1.25
C ILE A 31 5.31 -7.25 0.02
N SER A 32 4.43 -7.14 1.03
CA SER A 32 4.48 -7.96 2.23
C SER A 32 3.51 -9.12 2.08
N MET A 33 3.96 -10.31 2.47
CA MET A 33 3.09 -11.46 2.71
C MET A 33 3.27 -11.83 4.17
N THR A 34 2.30 -11.49 5.01
CA THR A 34 2.31 -11.88 6.41
C THR A 34 1.39 -13.08 6.57
N SER A 35 1.89 -14.15 7.19
CA SER A 35 1.02 -15.24 7.62
C SER A 35 0.72 -15.07 9.09
N ASN A 36 -0.54 -14.77 9.43
CA ASN A 36 -1.01 -14.82 10.80
C ASN A 36 -2.01 -15.98 10.94
N ALA A 37 -1.74 -16.91 11.85
CA ALA A 37 -2.61 -18.07 12.13
C ALA A 37 -3.06 -18.87 10.88
N GLY A 38 -2.24 -18.92 9.81
CA GLY A 38 -2.56 -19.63 8.57
C GLY A 38 -3.32 -18.82 7.52
N VAL A 39 -3.68 -17.57 7.81
CA VAL A 39 -4.17 -16.60 6.83
C VAL A 39 -2.96 -15.85 6.26
N VAL A 40 -2.79 -15.91 4.93
CA VAL A 40 -1.79 -15.08 4.24
C VAL A 40 -2.48 -13.76 3.90
N GLU A 41 -2.09 -12.69 4.58
CA GLU A 41 -2.47 -11.34 4.20
C GLU A 41 -1.39 -10.80 3.26
N THR A 42 -1.82 -10.38 2.07
CA THR A 42 -0.94 -9.69 1.12
C THR A 42 -1.15 -8.20 1.23
N TRP A 43 -0.07 -7.47 1.49
CA TRP A 43 -0.07 -6.01 1.53
C TRP A 43 0.88 -5.47 0.48
N VAL A 44 0.39 -4.53 -0.32
CA VAL A 44 1.14 -3.88 -1.37
C VAL A 44 1.35 -2.42 -0.99
N MET A 45 2.61 -2.01 -0.81
CA MET A 45 2.95 -0.63 -0.50
C MET A 45 3.33 0.13 -1.77
N LEU A 46 2.75 1.32 -1.92
CA LEU A 46 2.98 2.19 -3.07
C LEU A 46 3.09 3.65 -2.64
N GLU A 47 3.84 4.43 -3.42
CA GLU A 47 3.83 5.89 -3.38
C GLU A 47 3.04 6.45 -4.57
N ALA A 48 2.25 7.49 -4.36
CA ALA A 48 1.52 8.18 -5.42
C ALA A 48 1.22 9.65 -5.06
N GLY A 49 0.91 10.46 -6.08
CA GLY A 49 0.46 11.85 -5.95
C GLY A 49 1.52 12.90 -5.61
N SER A 50 1.07 14.17 -5.61
CA SER A 50 1.86 15.35 -5.24
C SER A 50 1.08 16.22 -4.23
N PRO A 51 1.61 16.51 -3.02
CA PRO A 51 2.87 15.99 -2.47
C PRO A 51 2.84 14.46 -2.34
N THR A 52 4.00 13.81 -2.29
CA THR A 52 4.13 12.34 -2.21
C THR A 52 3.33 11.77 -1.03
N VAL A 53 2.48 10.79 -1.30
CA VAL A 53 1.68 10.07 -0.30
C VAL A 53 1.97 8.56 -0.39
N PHE A 54 1.99 7.88 0.76
CA PHE A 54 2.16 6.44 0.84
C PHE A 54 0.82 5.73 1.08
N TYR A 55 0.59 4.61 0.38
CA TYR A 55 -0.60 3.80 0.50
C TYR A 55 -0.27 2.32 0.70
N LEU A 56 -1.18 1.63 1.37
CA LEU A 56 -1.21 0.17 1.50
C LEU A 56 -2.47 -0.34 0.79
N TYR A 57 -2.29 -1.19 -0.20
CA TYR A 57 -3.36 -1.91 -0.87
C TYR A 57 -3.40 -3.36 -0.37
N GLN A 58 -4.58 -3.84 -0.02
CA GLN A 58 -4.84 -5.22 0.36
C GLN A 58 -5.67 -5.89 -0.76
N PRO A 59 -5.07 -6.79 -1.57
CA PRO A 59 -5.76 -7.36 -2.73
C PRO A 59 -6.95 -8.27 -2.39
N ASP A 60 -6.97 -8.86 -1.19
CA ASP A 60 -7.99 -9.85 -0.82
C ASP A 60 -9.36 -9.22 -0.52
N ASP A 61 -9.39 -7.95 -0.12
CA ASP A 61 -10.62 -7.21 0.20
C ASP A 61 -10.76 -5.89 -0.60
N ASP A 62 -9.87 -5.67 -1.57
CA ASP A 62 -9.72 -4.43 -2.33
C ASP A 62 -9.58 -3.16 -1.47
N GLY A 63 -9.10 -3.31 -0.23
CA GLY A 63 -8.89 -2.21 0.70
C GLY A 63 -7.71 -1.33 0.30
N LEU A 64 -7.91 -0.01 0.24
CA LEU A 64 -6.85 0.98 0.02
C LEU A 64 -6.73 1.90 1.22
N TYR A 65 -5.57 1.90 1.85
CA TYR A 65 -5.33 2.66 3.06
C TYR A 65 -4.23 3.69 2.84
N ARG A 66 -4.51 4.95 3.16
CA ARG A 66 -3.50 6.01 3.20
C ARG A 66 -2.73 5.94 4.52
N ILE A 67 -1.40 5.97 4.47
CA ILE A 67 -0.58 6.10 5.66
C ILE A 67 -0.51 7.59 6.04
N ASN A 68 -1.03 7.93 7.21
CA ASN A 68 -1.00 9.30 7.74
C ASN A 68 0.23 9.55 8.60
N GLN A 69 0.70 8.53 9.34
CA GLN A 69 1.95 8.57 10.12
C GLN A 69 2.64 7.20 10.17
N PRO A 70 3.99 7.16 9.99
CA PRO A 70 4.86 8.26 9.61
C PRO A 70 4.73 8.61 8.12
N ASP A 71 5.00 9.86 7.75
CA ASP A 71 4.85 10.39 6.38
C ASP A 71 6.11 10.23 5.51
N ASN A 72 7.08 9.42 5.94
CA ASN A 72 8.31 9.18 5.20
C ASN A 72 8.64 7.69 5.11
N LEU A 73 9.21 7.30 3.97
CA LEU A 73 9.50 5.92 3.63
C LEU A 73 10.44 5.22 4.63
N ALA A 74 11.45 5.93 5.15
CA ALA A 74 12.44 5.34 6.04
C ALA A 74 11.82 4.85 7.35
N GLU A 75 10.91 5.63 7.93
CA GLU A 75 10.18 5.23 9.15
C GLU A 75 9.11 4.16 8.86
N ILE A 76 8.44 4.21 7.70
CA ILE A 76 7.48 3.16 7.31
C ILE A 76 8.20 1.81 7.18
N VAL A 77 9.35 1.76 6.50
CA VAL A 77 10.11 0.53 6.29
C VAL A 77 10.61 -0.08 7.60
N LYS A 78 10.93 0.74 8.61
CA LYS A 78 11.27 0.23 9.95
C LYS A 78 10.12 -0.56 10.59
N ARG A 79 8.86 -0.18 10.31
CA ARG A 79 7.68 -0.87 10.83
C ARG A 79 7.39 -2.19 10.09
N ILE A 80 7.75 -2.30 8.81
CA ILE A 80 7.52 -3.53 8.03
C ILE A 80 8.23 -4.74 8.64
N ASN A 81 9.44 -4.54 9.17
CA ASN A 81 10.26 -5.60 9.74
C ASN A 81 10.15 -5.70 11.28
N ASP A 82 9.21 -4.96 11.89
CA ASP A 82 9.04 -5.01 13.34
C ASP A 82 8.25 -6.26 13.75
N GLY A 83 8.87 -7.10 14.57
CA GLY A 83 8.25 -8.32 15.11
C GLY A 83 7.14 -8.05 16.11
N ILE A 84 6.92 -6.80 16.52
CA ILE A 84 5.86 -6.40 17.45
C ILE A 84 4.91 -5.43 16.72
N GLY A 85 3.79 -5.96 16.21
CA GLY A 85 2.68 -5.15 15.64
C GLY A 85 2.88 -4.66 14.20
N GLY A 86 4.12 -4.48 13.73
CA GLY A 86 4.46 -4.30 12.32
C GLY A 86 3.72 -3.14 11.62
N LEU A 87 3.20 -3.43 10.42
CA LEU A 87 2.30 -2.54 9.65
C LEU A 87 1.00 -2.17 10.39
N GLY A 88 0.58 -2.97 11.38
CA GLY A 88 -0.59 -2.69 12.21
C GLY A 88 -0.41 -1.51 13.16
N LEU A 89 0.81 -1.01 13.34
CA LEU A 89 1.11 0.18 14.15
C LEU A 89 1.12 1.48 13.35
N LEU A 90 0.87 1.42 12.04
CA LEU A 90 0.76 2.61 11.21
C LEU A 90 -0.58 3.30 11.47
N GLU A 91 -0.56 4.63 11.58
CA GLU A 91 -1.78 5.41 11.52
C GLU A 91 -2.23 5.44 10.06
N LYS A 92 -3.36 4.80 9.79
CA LYS A 92 -3.89 4.65 8.43
C LYS A 92 -5.37 5.01 8.35
N GLU A 93 -5.75 5.55 7.21
CA GLU A 93 -7.13 5.94 6.88
C GLU A 93 -7.58 5.13 5.67
N ASP A 94 -8.76 4.51 5.77
CA ASP A 94 -9.38 3.82 4.64
C ASP A 94 -9.87 4.84 3.61
N ILE A 95 -9.47 4.63 2.36
CA ILE A 95 -9.90 5.40 1.20
C ILE A 95 -11.06 4.63 0.55
N SER A 96 -12.20 4.62 1.23
CA SER A 96 -13.46 4.02 0.77
C SER A 96 -14.22 4.93 -0.19
#